data_AF-A0A645D1S9-F1
#
_entry.id   AF-A0A645D1S9-F1
#
_cell.length_a   1.000
_cell.length_b   1.000
_cell.length_c   1.000
_cell.angle_alpha   90.00
_cell.angle_beta   90.00
_cell.angle_gamma   90.00
#
_symmetry.space_group_name_H-M   'P 1'
#
loop_
_entity.id
_entity.type
_entity.pdbx_description
1 polymer ?
#
loop_
_entity_poly.entity_id
_entity_poly.type
_entity_poly.pdbx_seq_one_letter_code
_entity_poly.pdbx_strand_id
1 'polypeptide(L)'
;MAISHYMKIDYCQRVFAEIDQIKQTDYYVKMAIAWALSVYYINFPQPTISYLQSCQLSPEIIQKTIQKICDSHRIAADKKIELRMISRNLTAARETEEHSPIV
;
A
#
# COMPACT_ATOMS: atom_id res chain seq x y z
N MET A 1 -9.57 -0.39 20.61
CA MET A 1 -9.16 -1.22 19.46
C MET A 1 -8.03 -2.14 19.91
N ALA A 2 -8.17 -3.46 19.79
CA ALA A 2 -7.18 -4.43 20.29
C ALA A 2 -5.98 -4.64 19.34
N ILE A 3 -6.13 -4.40 18.04
CA ILE A 3 -5.06 -4.65 17.03
C ILE A 3 -3.89 -3.64 17.15
N SER A 4 -4.15 -2.40 17.58
CA SER A 4 -3.08 -1.42 17.80
C SER A 4 -2.16 -1.79 18.97
N HIS A 5 -2.61 -2.67 19.88
CA HIS A 5 -1.86 -3.03 21.09
C HIS A 5 -0.80 -4.13 20.86
N TYR A 6 -0.86 -4.84 19.73
CA TYR A 6 0.06 -5.95 19.35
C TYR A 6 0.84 -5.69 18.07
N MET A 7 0.76 -4.47 17.54
CA MET A 7 1.49 -4.05 16.35
C MET A 7 2.98 -3.88 16.69
N LYS A 8 3.82 -4.83 16.28
CA LYS A 8 5.29 -4.69 16.28
C LYS A 8 5.78 -4.57 14.84
N ILE A 9 6.86 -3.80 14.66
CA ILE A 9 7.56 -3.64 13.37
C ILE A 9 7.92 -5.01 12.78
N ASP A 10 8.37 -5.95 13.61
CA ASP A 10 8.76 -7.31 13.17
C ASP A 10 7.62 -8.11 12.52
N TYR A 11 6.37 -7.81 12.87
CA TYR A 11 5.20 -8.46 12.25
C TYR A 11 4.78 -7.79 10.95
N CYS A 12 5.17 -6.53 10.71
CA CYS A 12 4.80 -5.81 9.50
C CYS A 12 5.38 -6.49 8.26
N GLN A 13 6.66 -6.87 8.30
CA GLN A 13 7.31 -7.56 7.18
C GLN A 13 6.66 -8.91 6.86
N ARG A 14 6.28 -9.68 7.88
CA ARG A 14 5.58 -10.96 7.69
C ARG A 14 4.23 -10.74 7.02
N VAL A 15 3.45 -9.78 7.50
CA VAL A 15 2.13 -9.47 6.93
C VAL A 15 2.25 -8.96 5.48
N PHE A 16 3.26 -8.15 5.18
CA PHE A 16 3.53 -7.70 3.82
C PHE A 16 3.88 -8.87 2.88
N ALA A 17 4.69 -9.83 3.34
CA ALA A 17 5.00 -11.03 2.57
C ALA A 17 3.78 -11.96 2.37
N GLU A 18 2.87 -12.03 3.34
CA GLU A 18 1.59 -12.74 3.18
C GLU A 18 0.69 -12.04 2.15
N ILE A 19 0.62 -10.70 2.17
CA ILE A 19 -0.15 -9.91 1.20
C ILE A 19 0.35 -10.15 -0.23
N ASP A 20 1.67 -10.20 -0.45
CA ASP A 20 2.24 -10.48 -1.77
C ASP A 20 1.91 -11.89 -2.30
N GLN A 21 1.61 -12.85 -1.41
CA GLN A 21 1.20 -14.20 -1.80
C GLN A 21 -0.28 -14.29 -2.20
N ILE A 22 -1.09 -13.26 -1.95
CA ILE A 22 -2.51 -13.24 -2.29
C ILE A 22 -2.67 -13.05 -3.79
N LYS A 23 -2.95 -14.15 -4.50
CA LYS A 23 -3.21 -14.15 -5.95
C LYS A 23 -4.65 -13.82 -6.33
N GLN A 24 -5.55 -13.78 -5.36
CA GLN A 24 -6.97 -13.48 -5.58
C GLN A 24 -7.14 -11.98 -5.81
N THR A 25 -7.73 -11.63 -6.95
CA THR A 25 -7.91 -10.24 -7.39
C THR A 25 -9.36 -9.78 -7.29
N ASP A 26 -10.18 -10.50 -6.53
CA ASP A 26 -11.57 -10.11 -6.29
C ASP A 26 -11.65 -8.73 -5.63
N TYR A 27 -12.70 -7.99 -5.96
CA TYR A 27 -12.90 -6.62 -5.50
C TYR A 27 -12.76 -6.46 -3.98
N TYR A 28 -13.36 -7.38 -3.20
CA TYR A 28 -13.31 -7.32 -1.75
C TYR A 28 -11.92 -7.63 -1.18
N VAL A 29 -11.16 -8.52 -1.83
CA VAL A 29 -9.77 -8.83 -1.46
C VAL A 29 -8.89 -7.61 -1.69
N LYS A 30 -9.02 -6.95 -2.85
CA LYS A 30 -8.33 -5.69 -3.15
C LYS A 30 -8.64 -4.61 -2.11
N MET A 31 -9.90 -4.48 -1.71
CA MET A 31 -10.31 -3.50 -0.69
C MET A 31 -9.79 -3.84 0.70
N ALA A 32 -9.76 -5.12 1.06
CA ALA A 32 -9.22 -5.60 2.34
C ALA A 32 -7.72 -5.30 2.44
N ILE A 33 -6.94 -5.60 1.38
CA ILE A 33 -5.51 -5.29 1.30
C ILE A 33 -5.30 -3.77 1.42
N ALA A 34 -6.03 -2.97 0.64
CA ALA A 34 -5.90 -1.51 0.67
C ALA A 34 -6.22 -0.92 2.05
N TRP A 35 -7.22 -1.47 2.74
CA TRP A 35 -7.57 -1.04 4.09
C TRP A 35 -6.52 -1.44 5.12
N ALA A 36 -6.02 -2.68 5.06
CA ALA A 36 -4.95 -3.15 5.94
C ALA A 36 -3.71 -2.25 5.83
N LEU A 37 -3.25 -1.99 4.59
CA LEU A 37 -2.09 -1.13 4.35
C LEU A 37 -2.30 0.30 4.83
N SER A 38 -3.53 0.84 4.74
CA SER A 38 -3.83 2.17 5.28
C SER A 38 -3.69 2.24 6.81
N VAL A 39 -4.05 1.17 7.52
CA VAL A 39 -3.89 1.06 8.98
C VAL A 39 -2.42 0.88 9.34
N TYR A 40 -1.67 0.07 8.58
CA TYR A 40 -0.22 -0.08 8.78
C TYR A 40 0.49 1.25 8.58
N TYR A 41 0.12 2.04 7.58
CA TYR A 41 0.72 3.36 7.36
C TYR A 41 0.53 4.31 8.56
N ILE A 42 -0.65 4.31 9.19
CA ILE A 42 -0.92 5.17 10.36
C ILE A 42 0.00 4.85 11.53
N ASN A 43 0.37 3.58 11.71
CA ASN A 43 1.21 3.13 12.84
C ASN A 43 2.70 3.04 12.47
N PHE A 44 3.02 2.72 11.22
CA PHE A 44 4.37 2.45 10.70
C PHE A 44 4.55 3.03 9.28
N PRO A 45 4.58 4.37 9.14
CA PRO A 45 4.59 5.02 7.84
C PRO A 45 5.81 4.65 7.00
N GLN A 46 7.01 4.62 7.61
CA GLN A 46 8.25 4.31 6.92
C GLN A 46 8.27 2.87 6.34
N PRO A 47 8.06 1.80 7.15
CA PRO A 47 7.98 0.44 6.61
C PRO A 47 6.90 0.26 5.53
N THR A 48 5.75 0.90 5.70
CA THR A 48 4.67 0.81 4.71
C THR A 48 5.02 1.48 3.39
N ILE A 49 5.67 2.66 3.40
CA ILE A 49 6.13 3.31 2.17
C ILE A 49 7.16 2.43 1.46
N SER A 50 8.16 1.91 2.19
CA SER A 50 9.18 1.03 1.61
C SER A 50 8.56 -0.19 0.97
N TYR A 51 7.58 -0.81 1.62
CA TYR A 51 6.84 -1.93 1.05
C TYR A 51 6.05 -1.54 -0.20
N LEU A 52 5.30 -0.43 -0.18
CA LEU A 52 4.53 0.02 -1.36
C LEU A 52 5.42 0.26 -2.58
N GLN A 53 6.68 0.65 -2.37
CA GLN A 53 7.65 0.87 -3.45
C GLN A 53 8.17 -0.44 -4.07
N SER A 54 8.30 -1.52 -3.28
CA SER A 54 8.87 -2.80 -3.73
C SER A 54 7.85 -3.92 -3.95
N CYS A 55 6.58 -3.74 -3.57
CA CYS A 55 5.55 -4.78 -3.65
C CYS A 55 5.13 -5.10 -5.09
N GLN A 56 4.51 -6.25 -5.30
CA GLN A 56 3.99 -6.66 -6.62
C GLN A 56 2.48 -6.38 -6.79
N LEU A 57 1.91 -5.53 -5.93
CA LEU A 57 0.47 -5.22 -5.95
C LEU A 57 0.05 -4.50 -7.25
N SER A 58 -1.21 -4.69 -7.65
CA SER A 58 -1.74 -3.97 -8.81
C SER A 58 -1.83 -2.46 -8.54
N PRO A 59 -1.74 -1.61 -9.58
CA PRO A 59 -1.89 -0.17 -9.44
C PRO A 59 -3.20 0.25 -8.77
N GLU A 60 -4.28 -0.50 -9.00
CA GLU A 60 -5.59 -0.28 -8.36
C GLU A 60 -5.51 -0.38 -6.84
N ILE A 61 -4.83 -1.40 -6.31
CA ILE A 61 -4.67 -1.59 -4.85
C ILE A 61 -3.84 -0.44 -4.26
N ILE A 62 -2.76 -0.03 -4.92
CA ILE A 62 -1.92 1.10 -4.48
C ILE A 62 -2.76 2.38 -4.42
N GLN A 63 -3.47 2.70 -5.50
CA GLN A 63 -4.28 3.91 -5.56
C GLN A 63 -5.35 3.94 -4.46
N LYS A 64 -6.02 2.81 -4.22
CA LYS A 64 -7.02 2.67 -3.15
C LYS A 64 -6.40 2.76 -1.75
N THR A 65 -5.21 2.21 -1.57
CA THR A 65 -4.45 2.33 -0.31
C THR A 65 -4.17 3.81 -0.02
N ILE A 66 -3.60 4.53 -0.98
CA ILE A 66 -3.25 5.94 -0.84
C ILE A 66 -4.50 6.80 -0.63
N GLN A 67 -5.60 6.51 -1.33
CA GLN A 67 -6.89 7.16 -1.09
C GLN A 67 -7.34 6.99 0.36
N LYS A 68 -7.37 5.75 0.87
CA LYS A 68 -7.77 5.46 2.27
C LYS A 68 -6.86 6.13 3.30
N ILE A 69 -5.56 6.22 3.02
CA ILE A 69 -4.62 6.97 3.85
C ILE A 69 -4.98 8.46 3.83
N CYS A 70 -5.25 9.05 2.67
CA CYS A 70 -5.62 10.45 2.55
C CYS A 70 -6.98 10.80 3.17
N ASP A 71 -7.92 9.85 3.23
CA ASP A 71 -9.22 10.00 3.87
C ASP A 71 -9.10 10.06 5.41
N SER A 72 -7.96 9.63 5.96
CA SER A 72 -7.71 9.72 7.40
C SER A 72 -7.45 11.17 7.83
N HIS A 73 -8.15 11.61 8.88
CA HIS A 73 -7.90 12.89 9.55
C HIS A 73 -6.61 12.90 10.38
N ARG A 74 -6.00 11.73 10.64
CA ARG A 74 -4.79 11.60 11.48
C ARG A 74 -3.49 11.98 10.76
N ILE A 75 -3.56 12.32 9.47
CA ILE A 75 -2.39 12.55 8.62
C ILE A 75 -2.37 14.01 8.20
N ALA A 76 -1.22 14.65 8.37
CA ALA A 76 -1.00 16.04 8.01
C ALA A 76 -1.05 16.25 6.48
N ALA A 77 -1.41 17.47 6.05
CA ALA A 77 -1.67 17.77 4.65
C ALA A 77 -0.43 17.63 3.75
N ASP A 78 0.75 17.96 4.27
CA ASP A 78 2.06 17.78 3.62
C ASP A 78 2.32 16.30 3.27
N LYS A 79 2.04 15.39 4.20
CA LYS A 79 2.19 13.94 3.98
C LYS A 79 1.20 13.39 2.96
N LYS A 80 0.00 13.97 2.86
CA LYS A 80 -0.96 13.58 1.81
C LYS A 80 -0.47 13.96 0.42
N ILE A 81 0.23 15.08 0.28
CA ILE A 81 0.82 15.50 -1.01
C ILE A 81 1.93 14.51 -1.41
N GLU A 82 2.83 14.18 -0.48
CA GLU A 82 3.90 13.20 -0.70
C GLU A 82 3.34 11.85 -1.18
N LEU A 83 2.32 11.33 -0.49
CA LEU A 83 1.68 10.06 -0.82
C LEU A 83 1.02 10.03 -2.20
N ARG A 84 0.40 11.14 -2.61
CA ARG A 84 -0.19 11.25 -3.96
C ARG A 84 0.88 11.23 -5.05
N MET A 85 2.05 11.82 -4.80
CA MET A 85 3.18 11.75 -5.73
C MET A 85 3.72 10.31 -5.82
N ILE A 86 3.88 9.63 -4.67
CA ILE A 86 4.29 8.22 -4.63
C ILE A 86 3.33 7.34 -5.45
N SER A 87 2.01 7.50 -5.26
CA SER A 87 1.01 6.74 -6.02
C SER A 87 1.19 6.92 -7.53
N ARG A 88 1.38 8.15 -8.00
CA ARG A 88 1.54 8.44 -9.43
C ARG A 88 2.80 7.80 -10.00
N ASN A 89 3.92 7.92 -9.30
CA ASN A 89 5.19 7.36 -9.74
C ASN A 89 5.13 5.83 -9.80
N LEU A 90 4.50 5.17 -8.81
CA LEU A 90 4.37 3.72 -8.76
C LEU A 90 3.42 3.17 -9.82
N THR A 91 2.31 3.87 -10.08
CA THR A 91 1.39 3.51 -11.17
C THR A 91 2.11 3.63 -12.51
N ALA A 92 2.80 4.74 -12.77
CA ALA A 92 3.52 4.96 -14.03
C ALA A 92 4.67 3.95 -14.24
N ALA A 93 5.45 3.63 -13.20
CA ALA A 93 6.53 2.65 -13.29
C ALA A 93 6.02 1.24 -13.65
N ARG A 94 4.85 0.86 -13.13
CA ARG A 94 4.26 -0.47 -13.37
C ARG A 94 3.56 -0.56 -14.72
N GLU A 95 2.98 0.55 -15.20
CA GLU A 95 2.47 0.66 -16.58
C GLU A 95 3.60 0.55 -17.61
N THR A 96 4.81 1.04 -17.30
CA THR A 96 5.98 0.88 -18.19
C THR A 96 6.54 -0.55 -18.23
N GLU A 97 6.40 -1.33 -17.15
CA GLU A 97 6.84 -2.73 -17.10
C GLU A 97 5.91 -3.66 -17.93
N GLU A 98 4.62 -3.36 -18.00
CA GLU A 98 3.67 -4.09 -18.87
C GLU A 98 3.85 -3.77 -20.38
N HIS A 99 4.54 -2.69 -20.73
CA HIS A 99 4.72 -2.23 -22.11
C HIS A 99 6.11 -2.48 -22.70
N SER A 100 6.95 -3.34 -22.09
CA SER A 100 8.15 -3.83 -22.78
C SER A 100 7.72 -4.78 -23.91
N PRO A 101 7.88 -4.41 -25.20
CA PRO A 101 7.58 -5.32 -26.28
C PRO A 101 8.57 -6.47 -26.19
N ILE A 102 8.01 -7.68 -26.11
CA ILE A 102 8.72 -8.95 -26.23
C ILE A 102 9.75 -8.83 -27.37
N VAL A 103 11.04 -8.96 -27.03
CA VAL A 103 12.14 -9.19 -27.97
C VAL A 103 11.93 -10.55 -28.63
#